data_AF-A0A2H0M360-F1
#
_entry.id   AF-A0A2H0M360-F1
#
_cell.length_a   1.000
_cell.length_b   1.000
_cell.length_c   1.000
_cell.angle_alpha   90.00
_cell.angle_beta   90.00
_cell.angle_gamma   90.00
#
_symmetry.space_group_name_H-M   'P 1'
#
loop_
_entity.id
_entity.type
_entity.pdbx_description
1 polymer ?
#
loop_
_entity_poly.entity_id
_entity_poly.type
_entity_poly.pdbx_seq_one_letter_code
_entity_poly.pdbx_strand_id
1 'polypeptide(L)'
;ILKQKIRNIFLQSKSQAEAYQKRDELTAENWQVKNQHFANIIKFLNIPYFKYMTTFLDRPEISRSGNSENVIRTWRQMEKVRYGFKSDKGRIDHLKLYQLQKYLKN
;
A
#
# COMPACT_ATOMS: atom_id res chain seq x y z
N ILE A 1 15.29 12.09 -3.12
CA ILE A 1 16.41 11.13 -2.93
C ILE A 1 15.99 9.98 -2.00
N LEU A 2 15.71 10.20 -0.71
CA LEU A 2 15.31 9.14 0.25
C LEU A 2 14.15 8.25 -0.24
N LYS A 3 13.06 8.86 -0.72
CA LYS A 3 11.92 8.13 -1.30
C LYS A 3 12.32 7.15 -2.41
N GLN A 4 13.27 7.53 -3.26
CA GLN A 4 13.73 6.70 -4.37
C GLN A 4 14.56 5.53 -3.85
N LYS A 5 15.46 5.78 -2.88
CA LYS A 5 16.23 4.72 -2.23
C LYS A 5 15.32 3.68 -1.57
N ILE A 6 14.29 4.13 -0.85
CA ILE A 6 13.29 3.24 -0.23
C ILE A 6 12.54 2.44 -1.30
N ARG A 7 12.11 3.08 -2.40
CA ARG A 7 11.48 2.36 -3.51
C ARG A 7 12.38 1.29 -4.10
N ASN A 8 13.67 1.57 -4.24
CA ASN A 8 14.64 0.64 -4.80
C ASN A 8 14.83 -0.62 -3.93
N ILE A 9 14.62 -0.53 -2.61
CA ILE A 9 14.61 -1.72 -1.71
C ILE A 9 13.58 -2.75 -2.18
N PHE A 10 12.40 -2.32 -2.63
CA PHE A 10 11.31 -3.22 -3.03
C PHE A 10 11.26 -3.51 -4.53
N LEU A 11 11.73 -2.57 -5.37
CA LEU A 11 11.63 -2.68 -6.83
C LEU A 11 12.86 -3.35 -7.47
N GLN A 12 14.05 -3.13 -6.92
CA GLN A 12 15.31 -3.57 -7.53
C GLN A 12 15.95 -4.76 -6.81
N SER A 13 15.35 -5.24 -5.72
CA SER A 13 15.86 -6.41 -5.00
C SER A 13 15.24 -7.67 -5.60
N LYS A 14 16.06 -8.70 -5.80
CA LYS A 14 15.65 -9.99 -6.35
C LYS A 14 15.39 -11.04 -5.27
N SER A 15 15.90 -10.83 -4.06
CA SER A 15 15.72 -11.71 -2.90
C SER A 15 15.44 -10.91 -1.64
N GLN A 16 14.90 -11.57 -0.60
CA GLN A 16 14.80 -10.93 0.71
C GLN A 16 16.15 -10.45 1.22
N ALA A 17 17.22 -11.26 1.08
CA ALA A 17 18.55 -10.91 1.57
C ALA A 17 19.06 -9.58 0.97
N GLU A 18 18.91 -9.38 -0.34
CA GLU A 18 19.26 -8.13 -1.00
C GLU A 18 18.44 -6.94 -0.48
N ALA A 19 17.16 -7.15 -0.17
CA ALA A 19 16.30 -6.10 0.38
C ALA A 19 16.72 -5.70 1.80
N TYR A 20 17.14 -6.67 2.63
CA TYR A 20 17.70 -6.41 3.95
C TYR A 20 19.03 -5.64 3.84
N GLN A 21 19.92 -6.04 2.94
CA GLN A 21 21.18 -5.34 2.73
C GLN A 21 20.96 -3.86 2.36
N LYS A 22 20.08 -3.57 1.39
CA LYS A 22 19.78 -2.18 1.00
C LYS A 22 19.11 -1.38 2.11
N ARG A 23 18.32 -2.02 2.98
CA ARG A 23 17.75 -1.38 4.17
C ARG A 23 18.84 -1.00 5.17
N ASP A 24 19.79 -1.89 5.39
CA ASP A 24 20.88 -1.68 6.35
C ASP A 24 21.84 -0.59 5.85
N GLU A 25 22.16 -0.59 4.55
CA GLU A 25 22.86 0.50 3.87
C GLU A 25 22.13 1.84 4.04
N LEU A 26 20.81 1.88 3.82
CA LEU A 26 20.01 3.08 4.00
C LEU A 26 20.02 3.58 5.46
N THR A 27 20.06 2.66 6.42
CA THR A 27 20.12 2.98 7.86
C THR A 27 21.49 3.54 8.22
N ALA A 28 22.57 3.01 7.66
CA ALA A 28 23.94 3.48 7.85
C ALA A 28 24.17 4.92 7.32
N GLU A 29 23.40 5.35 6.32
CA GLU A 29 23.45 6.73 5.80
C GLU A 29 22.95 7.81 6.78
N ASN A 30 22.46 7.43 7.96
CA ASN A 30 22.09 8.34 9.05
C ASN A 30 21.05 9.42 8.68
N TRP A 31 20.13 9.11 7.76
CA TRP A 31 19.00 10.00 7.41
C TRP A 31 18.14 10.39 8.62
N GLN A 32 18.14 9.56 9.65
CA GLN A 32 17.46 9.80 10.93
C GLN A 32 17.91 11.10 11.63
N VAL A 33 19.17 11.52 11.45
CA VAL A 33 19.72 12.72 12.11
C VAL A 33 19.22 14.00 11.43
N LYS A 34 18.83 13.92 10.15
CA LYS A 34 18.45 15.10 9.36
C LYS A 34 17.05 15.63 9.68
N ASN A 35 16.10 14.75 10.01
CA ASN A 35 14.71 15.15 10.25
C ASN A 35 13.96 14.05 11.02
N GLN A 36 13.10 14.44 11.97
CA GLN A 36 12.21 13.54 12.71
C GLN A 36 11.32 12.69 11.79
N HIS A 37 10.83 13.24 10.68
CA HIS A 37 10.05 12.47 9.70
C HIS A 37 10.87 11.35 9.08
N PHE A 38 12.15 11.58 8.81
CA PHE A 38 13.04 10.56 8.26
C PHE A 38 13.42 9.53 9.32
N ALA A 39 13.63 9.96 10.56
CA ALA A 39 13.83 9.04 11.69
C ALA A 39 12.67 8.06 11.84
N ASN A 40 11.42 8.55 11.75
CA ASN A 40 10.23 7.68 11.81
C ASN A 40 10.16 6.69 10.65
N ILE A 41 10.55 7.10 9.44
CA ILE A 41 10.57 6.22 8.27
C ILE A 41 11.63 5.13 8.43
N ILE A 42 12.86 5.50 8.83
CA ILE A 42 13.94 4.52 9.07
C ILE A 42 13.57 3.57 10.21
N LYS A 43 13.00 4.08 11.30
CA LYS A 43 12.47 3.26 12.40
C LYS A 43 11.41 2.27 11.91
N PHE A 44 10.51 2.70 11.06
CA PHE A 44 9.47 1.84 10.48
C PHE A 44 10.05 0.73 9.59
N LEU A 45 11.11 1.02 8.82
CA LEU A 45 11.77 0.00 7.99
C LEU A 45 12.55 -1.03 8.83
N ASN A 46 13.01 -0.65 10.02
CA ASN A 46 13.79 -1.52 10.92
C ASN A 46 12.94 -2.30 11.95
N ILE A 47 11.61 -2.37 11.76
CA ILE A 47 10.76 -3.19 12.63
C ILE A 47 10.97 -4.69 12.37
N PRO A 48 10.69 -5.56 13.37
CA PRO A 48 10.77 -7.03 13.20
C PRO A 48 9.87 -7.56 12.07
N TYR A 49 8.80 -6.83 11.75
CA TYR A 49 7.82 -7.19 10.71
C TYR A 49 8.29 -6.89 9.28
N PHE A 50 9.49 -6.34 9.08
CA PHE A 50 10.02 -6.03 7.75
C PHE A 50 10.06 -7.26 6.81
N LYS A 51 10.27 -8.46 7.38
CA LYS A 51 10.18 -9.75 6.66
C LYS A 51 8.88 -9.89 5.87
N TYR A 52 7.75 -9.48 6.46
CA TYR A 52 6.44 -9.59 5.82
C TYR A 52 6.28 -8.62 4.65
N MET A 53 7.00 -7.50 4.68
CA MET A 53 6.99 -6.49 3.61
C MET A 53 7.72 -6.97 2.36
N THR A 54 8.71 -7.85 2.51
CA THR A 54 9.54 -8.38 1.41
C THR A 54 9.21 -9.84 1.06
N THR A 55 8.18 -10.43 1.67
CA THR A 55 7.82 -11.85 1.46
C THR A 55 7.52 -12.19 0.00
N PHE A 56 6.97 -11.24 -0.76
CA PHE A 56 6.69 -11.40 -2.19
C PHE A 56 7.95 -11.63 -3.04
N LEU A 57 9.16 -11.32 -2.53
CA LEU A 57 10.41 -11.58 -3.24
C LEU A 57 10.79 -13.06 -3.23
N ASP A 58 10.51 -13.76 -2.13
CA ASP A 58 10.84 -15.18 -1.98
C ASP A 58 9.68 -16.09 -2.39
N ARG A 59 8.44 -15.60 -2.30
CA ARG A 59 7.22 -16.35 -2.63
C ARG A 59 6.49 -15.70 -3.80
N PRO A 60 6.67 -16.19 -5.04
CA PRO A 60 6.06 -15.58 -6.24
C PRO A 60 4.53 -15.65 -6.23
N GLU A 61 3.94 -16.57 -5.48
CA GLU A 61 2.49 -16.70 -5.29
C GLU A 61 1.87 -15.50 -4.57
N ILE A 62 2.65 -14.78 -3.78
CA ILE A 62 2.18 -13.62 -3.02
C ILE A 62 2.28 -12.38 -3.90
N SER A 63 1.12 -11.91 -4.36
CA SER A 63 1.04 -10.66 -5.10
C SER A 63 1.44 -9.46 -4.24
N ARG A 64 2.07 -8.45 -4.86
CA ARG A 64 2.34 -7.17 -4.20
C ARG A 64 1.03 -6.49 -3.79
N SER A 65 1.08 -5.65 -2.75
CA SER A 65 -0.07 -4.92 -2.18
C SER A 65 -0.81 -3.97 -3.13
N GLY A 66 -0.43 -3.86 -4.40
CA GLY A 66 -1.15 -3.05 -5.39
C GLY A 66 -2.62 -3.47 -5.53
N ASN A 67 -2.92 -4.76 -5.39
CA ASN A 67 -4.29 -5.26 -5.43
C ASN A 67 -5.11 -4.81 -4.21
N SER A 68 -4.55 -4.91 -3.00
CA SER A 68 -5.23 -4.46 -1.78
C SER A 68 -5.38 -2.95 -1.72
N GLU A 69 -4.38 -2.19 -2.18
CA GLU A 69 -4.46 -0.72 -2.24
C GLU A 69 -5.54 -0.24 -3.21
N ASN A 70 -5.68 -0.90 -4.37
CA ASN A 70 -6.76 -0.63 -5.31
C ASN A 70 -8.13 -0.91 -4.69
N VAL A 71 -8.30 -2.05 -4.02
CA VAL A 71 -9.56 -2.41 -3.35
C VAL A 71 -9.89 -1.42 -2.23
N ILE A 72 -8.92 -1.09 -1.36
CA ILE A 72 -9.10 -0.11 -0.27
C ILE A 72 -9.45 1.27 -0.84
N ARG A 73 -8.80 1.68 -1.93
CA ARG A 73 -9.11 2.95 -2.60
C ARG A 73 -10.54 2.96 -3.14
N THR A 74 -10.96 1.90 -3.82
CA THR A 74 -12.32 1.74 -4.34
C THR A 74 -13.36 1.76 -3.21
N TRP A 75 -13.09 1.07 -2.11
CA TRP A 75 -13.96 1.09 -0.92
C TRP A 75 -14.05 2.48 -0.29
N ARG A 76 -12.91 3.15 -0.05
CA ARG A 76 -12.89 4.51 0.51
C ARG A 76 -13.58 5.53 -0.38
N GLN A 77 -13.57 5.32 -1.70
CA GLN A 77 -14.33 6.13 -2.64
C GLN A 77 -15.83 5.98 -2.41
N MET A 78 -16.33 4.79 -2.09
CA MET A 78 -17.75 4.58 -1.77
C MET A 78 -18.16 5.20 -0.42
N GLU A 79 -17.24 5.26 0.56
CA GLU A 79 -17.51 5.74 1.93
C GLU A 79 -17.45 7.27 2.09
N LYS A 80 -16.53 7.96 1.40
CA LYS A 80 -16.36 9.41 1.59
C LYS A 80 -17.51 10.18 0.96
N VAL A 81 -18.23 10.99 1.72
CA VAL A 81 -19.28 11.94 1.23
C VAL A 81 -18.83 12.77 0.01
N ARG A 82 -17.52 13.02 -0.18
CA ARG A 82 -16.96 13.79 -1.31
C ARG A 82 -16.80 13.00 -2.62
N TYR A 83 -16.73 11.66 -2.58
CA TYR A 83 -16.55 10.76 -3.74
C TYR A 83 -17.53 9.57 -3.79
N GLY A 84 -18.24 9.33 -2.68
CA GLY A 84 -19.15 8.24 -2.45
C GLY A 84 -20.58 8.75 -2.28
N PHE A 85 -21.42 7.95 -1.65
CA PHE A 85 -22.83 8.29 -1.54
C PHE A 85 -23.02 9.42 -0.52
N LYS A 86 -23.34 10.62 -1.03
CA LYS A 86 -23.54 11.84 -0.23
C LYS A 86 -24.59 11.69 0.89
N SER A 87 -25.46 10.69 0.80
CA SER A 87 -26.46 10.33 1.80
C SER A 87 -26.76 8.83 1.75
N ASP A 88 -27.33 8.28 2.83
CA ASP A 88 -27.79 6.90 2.87
C ASP A 88 -28.82 6.59 1.78
N LYS A 89 -29.67 7.57 1.46
CA LYS A 89 -30.62 7.47 0.34
C LYS A 89 -29.89 7.32 -0.99
N GLY A 90 -28.85 8.11 -1.23
CA GLY A 90 -28.02 8.00 -2.44
C GLY A 90 -27.32 6.64 -2.57
N ARG A 91 -26.95 6.01 -1.45
CA ARG A 91 -26.39 4.66 -1.42
C ARG A 91 -27.43 3.61 -1.85
N ILE A 92 -28.63 3.71 -1.27
CA ILE A 92 -29.74 2.79 -1.58
C ILE A 92 -30.15 2.92 -3.05
N ASP A 93 -30.25 4.14 -3.57
CA ASP A 93 -30.65 4.38 -4.96
C ASP A 93 -29.61 3.85 -5.96
N HIS A 94 -28.31 3.99 -5.65
CA HIS A 94 -27.27 3.38 -6.47
C HIS A 94 -27.30 1.84 -6.43
N LEU A 95 -27.59 1.23 -5.27
CA LEU A 95 -27.77 -0.22 -5.17
C LEU A 95 -28.96 -0.71 -6.00
N LYS A 96 -30.08 0.03 -5.98
CA LYS A 96 -31.25 -0.27 -6.82
C LYS A 96 -30.92 -0.18 -8.30
N LEU A 97 -30.20 0.87 -8.74
CA LEU A 97 -29.77 1.02 -10.13
C LEU A 97 -28.83 -0.10 -10.57
N TYR A 98 -27.86 -0.47 -9.73
CA TYR A 98 -26.97 -1.61 -10.00
C TYR A 98 -27.75 -2.91 -10.11
N GLN A 99 -28.69 -3.15 -9.21
CA GLN A 99 -29.54 -4.33 -9.23
C GLN A 99 -30.38 -4.39 -10.51
N LEU A 100 -30.93 -3.25 -10.92
CA LEU A 100 -31.69 -3.13 -12.16
C LEU A 100 -30.84 -3.41 -13.40
N GLN A 101 -29.63 -2.85 -13.45
CA GLN A 101 -28.72 -3.04 -14.58
C GLN A 101 -28.16 -4.47 -14.71
N LYS A 102 -27.84 -5.12 -13.58
CA LYS A 102 -27.05 -6.35 -13.57
C LYS A 102 -27.88 -7.62 -13.40
N TYR A 103 -29.06 -7.52 -12.79
CA TYR A 103 -29.88 -8.69 -12.43
C TYR A 103 -31.31 -8.62 -12.95
N LEU A 104 -31.85 -7.44 -13.21
CA LEU A 104 -33.25 -7.26 -13.61
C LEU A 104 -33.41 -6.70 -15.04
N LYS A 105 -32.30 -6.48 -15.75
CA LYS A 105 -32.31 -6.18 -17.18
C LYS A 105 -32.36 -7.51 -17.94
N ASN A 106 -33.55 -7.81 -18.45
CA ASN A 106 -33.77 -8.75 -19.56
C ASN A 106 -33.57 -7.99 -20.88
#